data_AF-A0A9R1AFE2-F1
#
_entry.id   AF-A0A9R1AFE2-F1
#
_cell.length_a   1.000
_cell.length_b   1.000
_cell.length_c   1.000
_cell.angle_alpha   90.00
_cell.angle_beta   90.00
_cell.angle_gamma   90.00
#
_symmetry.space_group_name_H-M   'P 1'
#
loop_
_entity.id
_entity.type
_entity.pdbx_description
1 polymer ?
#
loop_
_entity_poly.entity_id
_entity_poly.type
_entity_poly.pdbx_seq_one_letter_code
_entity_poly.pdbx_strand_id
1 'polypeptide(L)'
;MQYSGSRGYMDPLFALNGRLTAKSDVESFGVVLLELVTRRKARNYDGEIGLVENFTKVLAKGARRVREMFDAEIAIPSNMKTIEQIAQLAAKCLRLEHDKRPEMQT
;
A
#
# COMPACT_ATOMS: atom_id res chain seq x y z
N MET A 1 -19.72 -3.30 -16.58
CA MET A 1 -19.66 -2.13 -15.67
C MET A 1 -18.35 -1.41 -15.95
N GLN A 2 -18.41 -0.11 -16.25
CA GLN A 2 -17.23 0.74 -16.42
C GLN A 2 -17.03 1.48 -15.09
N TYR A 3 -15.95 1.16 -14.38
CA TYR A 3 -15.58 1.83 -13.14
C TYR A 3 -14.50 2.86 -13.45
N SER A 4 -14.70 4.10 -12.98
CA SER A 4 -13.69 5.15 -13.07
C SER A 4 -12.73 5.03 -11.88
N GLY A 5 -11.43 4.91 -12.13
CA GLY A 5 -10.42 4.80 -11.08
C GLY A 5 -8.99 4.80 -11.64
N SER A 6 -8.03 5.22 -10.82
CA SER A 6 -6.62 5.23 -11.20
C SER A 6 -6.02 3.83 -11.10
N ARG A 7 -5.45 3.32 -12.21
CA ARG A 7 -4.77 2.01 -12.22
C ARG A 7 -3.64 2.00 -11.19
N GLY A 8 -3.70 1.04 -10.25
CA GLY A 8 -2.72 0.91 -9.16
C GLY A 8 -3.26 1.27 -7.78
N TYR A 9 -4.41 1.94 -7.70
CA TYR A 9 -5.08 2.34 -6.45
C TYR A 9 -6.48 1.71 -6.32
N MET A 10 -6.78 0.72 -7.16
CA MET A 10 -8.12 0.14 -7.20
C MET A 10 -8.17 -1.07 -6.26
N ASP A 11 -8.99 -0.96 -5.21
CA ASP A 11 -9.26 -2.04 -4.27
C ASP A 11 -9.68 -3.32 -5.04
N PRO A 12 -8.94 -4.43 -4.90
CA PRO A 12 -9.28 -5.69 -5.57
C PRO A 12 -10.69 -6.19 -5.22
N LEU A 13 -11.16 -5.91 -4.00
CA LEU A 13 -12.52 -6.29 -3.61
C LEU A 13 -13.57 -5.46 -4.34
N PHE A 14 -13.35 -4.16 -4.51
CA PHE A 14 -14.22 -3.31 -5.32
C PHE A 14 -14.24 -3.78 -6.78
N ALA A 15 -13.09 -4.09 -7.36
CA ALA A 15 -13.00 -4.62 -8.72
C ALA A 15 -13.75 -5.94 -8.89
N LEU A 16 -13.78 -6.78 -7.85
CA LEU A 16 -14.46 -8.08 -7.85
C LEU A 16 -15.97 -7.97 -7.63
N ASN A 17 -16.42 -7.19 -6.64
CA ASN A 17 -17.80 -7.17 -6.16
C ASN A 17 -18.60 -5.92 -6.55
N GLY A 18 -17.95 -4.89 -7.11
CA GLY A 18 -18.56 -3.63 -7.52
C GLY A 18 -19.01 -2.71 -6.39
N ARG A 19 -18.70 -3.03 -5.12
CA ARG A 19 -19.14 -2.27 -3.94
C ARG A 19 -18.05 -1.34 -3.46
N LEU A 20 -18.24 -0.04 -3.67
CA LEU A 20 -17.37 0.99 -3.12
C LEU A 20 -17.73 1.22 -1.65
N THR A 21 -16.72 1.27 -0.77
CA THR A 21 -16.89 1.46 0.67
C THR A 21 -15.79 2.37 1.20
N ALA A 22 -15.95 2.92 2.41
CA ALA A 22 -14.87 3.68 3.08
C ALA A 22 -13.56 2.87 3.20
N LYS A 23 -13.63 1.54 3.28
CA LYS A 23 -12.45 0.67 3.31
C LYS A 23 -11.73 0.55 1.96
N SER A 24 -12.40 0.86 0.85
CA SER A 24 -11.77 0.96 -0.47
C SER A 24 -10.90 2.22 -0.55
N ASP A 25 -11.32 3.29 0.11
CA ASP A 25 -10.49 4.50 0.28
C ASP A 25 -9.30 4.24 1.22
N VAL A 26 -9.50 3.43 2.27
CA VAL A 26 -8.40 2.98 3.16
C VAL A 26 -7.34 2.19 2.39
N GLU A 27 -7.74 1.32 1.46
CA GLU A 27 -6.80 0.56 0.61
C GLU A 27 -6.00 1.51 -0.29
N SER A 28 -6.69 2.41 -1.01
CA SER A 28 -6.07 3.46 -1.83
C SER A 28 -5.06 4.29 -1.04
N PHE A 29 -5.40 4.66 0.20
CA PHE A 29 -4.51 5.38 1.10
C PHE A 29 -3.29 4.54 1.48
N GLY A 30 -3.46 3.24 1.72
CA GLY A 30 -2.35 2.30 1.93
C GLY A 30 -1.35 2.29 0.77
N VAL A 31 -1.84 2.37 -0.48
CA VAL A 31 -0.99 2.50 -1.67
C VAL A 31 -0.18 3.80 -1.62
N VAL A 32 -0.83 4.94 -1.34
CA VAL A 32 -0.15 6.24 -1.22
C VAL A 32 0.93 6.21 -0.14
N LEU A 33 0.67 5.59 1.02
CA LEU A 33 1.69 5.43 2.06
C LEU A 33 2.91 4.63 1.58
N LEU A 34 2.71 3.60 0.76
CA LEU A 34 3.82 2.87 0.15
C LEU A 34 4.60 3.74 -0.84
N GLU A 35 3.92 4.51 -1.67
CA GLU A 35 4.59 5.43 -2.60
C GLU A 35 5.43 6.45 -1.84
N LEU A 36 4.94 6.96 -0.71
CA LEU A 36 5.68 7.91 0.13
C LEU A 36 6.98 7.30 0.69
N VAL A 37 6.92 6.10 1.28
CA VAL A 37 8.10 5.48 1.92
C VAL A 37 9.07 4.81 0.97
N THR A 38 8.65 4.54 -0.27
CA THR A 38 9.49 3.91 -1.30
C THR A 38 9.91 4.87 -2.41
N ARG A 39 9.26 6.04 -2.52
CA ARG A 39 9.35 6.96 -3.67
C ARG A 39 9.17 6.30 -5.04
N ARG A 40 8.46 5.17 -5.08
CA ARG A 40 8.10 4.45 -6.30
C ARG A 40 6.64 4.65 -6.62
N LYS A 41 6.30 4.66 -7.90
CA LYS A 41 4.90 4.71 -8.34
C LYS A 41 4.20 3.38 -8.05
N ALA A 42 2.92 3.44 -7.70
CA ALA A 42 2.08 2.27 -7.42
C ALA A 42 2.06 1.27 -8.59
N ARG A 43 2.08 1.78 -9.82
CA ARG A 43 2.15 1.00 -11.05
C ARG A 43 3.06 1.69 -12.06
N ASN A 44 4.08 0.98 -12.50
CA ASN A 44 4.92 1.36 -13.63
C ASN A 44 4.22 0.93 -14.94
N TYR A 45 4.38 1.71 -16.01
CA TYR A 45 3.74 1.45 -17.32
C TYR A 45 4.41 0.27 -18.06
N ASP A 46 5.51 -0.22 -17.52
CA ASP A 46 6.56 -1.00 -18.15
C ASP A 46 6.51 -2.49 -17.77
N GLY A 47 5.40 -2.96 -17.19
CA GLY A 47 5.15 -4.38 -16.93
C GLY A 47 5.83 -4.94 -15.68
N GLU A 48 6.42 -4.09 -14.84
CA GLU A 48 6.93 -4.50 -13.54
C GLU A 48 5.82 -4.93 -12.57
N ILE A 49 6.17 -5.81 -11.63
CA ILE A 49 5.33 -6.19 -10.49
C ILE A 49 4.84 -4.92 -9.79
N GLY A 50 3.53 -4.77 -9.62
CA GLY A 50 2.93 -3.60 -8.95
C GLY A 50 3.49 -3.42 -7.54
N LEU A 51 3.63 -2.17 -7.08
CA LEU A 51 4.29 -1.85 -5.81
C LEU A 51 3.68 -2.62 -4.63
N VAL A 52 2.36 -2.72 -4.59
CA VAL A 52 1.59 -3.47 -3.57
C VAL A 52 1.90 -4.98 -3.61
N GLU A 53 1.99 -5.57 -4.80
CA GLU A 53 2.29 -6.99 -4.97
C GLU A 53 3.73 -7.29 -4.52
N ASN A 54 4.69 -6.45 -4.92
CA ASN A 54 6.07 -6.58 -4.48
C ASN A 54 6.19 -6.41 -2.95
N PHE A 55 5.54 -5.39 -2.39
CA PHE A 55 5.50 -5.16 -0.95
C PHE A 55 4.93 -6.35 -0.19
N THR A 56 3.82 -6.91 -0.65
CA THR A 56 3.20 -8.10 -0.02
C THR A 56 4.14 -9.30 -0.05
N LYS A 57 4.83 -9.54 -1.17
CA LYS A 57 5.83 -10.61 -1.30
C LYS A 57 7.03 -10.41 -0.36
N VAL A 58 7.49 -9.17 -0.19
CA VAL A 58 8.61 -8.83 0.71
C VAL A 58 8.17 -8.94 2.17
N LEU A 59 6.98 -8.44 2.51
CA LEU A 59 6.40 -8.51 3.86
C LEU A 59 6.24 -9.97 4.33
N ALA A 60 5.82 -10.87 3.43
CA ALA A 60 5.74 -12.30 3.72
C ALA A 60 7.10 -12.94 4.06
N LYS A 61 8.21 -12.34 3.62
CA LYS A 61 9.59 -12.73 3.98
C LYS A 61 10.07 -12.11 5.30
N GLY A 62 9.27 -11.24 5.91
CA GLY A 62 9.50 -10.64 7.23
C GLY A 62 9.73 -9.13 7.21
N ALA A 63 9.33 -8.45 8.29
CA ALA A 63 9.38 -6.99 8.42
C ALA A 63 10.77 -6.38 8.23
N ARG A 64 11.85 -7.11 8.54
CA ARG A 64 13.22 -6.64 8.29
C ARG A 64 13.51 -6.44 6.80
N ARG A 65 12.95 -7.29 5.93
CA ARG A 65 13.13 -7.21 4.48
C ARG A 65 12.39 -6.02 3.87
N VAL A 66 11.28 -5.60 4.49
CA VAL A 66 10.53 -4.41 4.08
C VAL A 66 11.39 -3.16 4.13
N ARG A 67 12.34 -3.07 5.08
CA ARG A 67 13.26 -1.93 5.19
C ARG A 67 14.09 -1.69 3.93
N GLU A 68 14.35 -2.73 3.14
CA GLU A 68 15.12 -2.62 1.90
C GLU A 68 14.32 -2.02 0.75
N MET A 69 13.00 -1.91 0.92
CA MET A 69 12.15 -1.21 -0.04
C MET A 69 12.13 0.30 0.19
N PHE A 70 12.58 0.77 1.36
CA PHE A 70 12.52 2.18 1.70
C PHE A 70 13.54 2.96 0.87
N ASP A 71 13.14 4.15 0.44
CA ASP A 71 14.03 5.04 -0.29
C ASP A 71 15.08 5.63 0.65
N ALA A 72 16.35 5.56 0.24
CA ALA A 72 17.48 5.92 1.09
C ALA A 72 17.60 7.43 1.36
N GLU A 73 17.00 8.29 0.54
CA GLU A 73 17.01 9.74 0.77
C GLU A 73 16.02 10.15 1.86
N ILE A 74 14.97 9.35 2.08
CA ILE A 74 13.95 9.63 3.09
C ILE A 74 14.10 8.77 4.35
N ALA A 75 14.59 7.53 4.25
CA ALA A 75 14.71 6.61 5.37
C ALA A 75 16.09 6.73 6.02
N ILE A 76 16.28 7.82 6.75
CA ILE A 76 17.51 8.13 7.48
C ILE A 76 17.44 7.63 8.93
N PRO A 77 18.58 7.45 9.64
CA PRO A 77 18.58 6.89 10.98
C PRO A 77 17.67 7.60 11.98
N SER A 78 17.50 8.93 11.87
CA SER A 78 16.68 9.73 12.79
C SER A 78 15.17 9.54 12.63
N ASN A 79 14.68 9.13 11.44
CA ASN A 79 13.25 8.98 11.18
C ASN A 79 12.83 7.53 10.84
N MET A 80 13.78 6.59 10.82
CA MET A 80 13.55 5.19 10.46
C MET A 80 12.38 4.54 11.21
N LYS A 81 12.24 4.82 12.51
CA LYS A 81 11.11 4.32 13.32
C LYS A 81 9.76 4.79 12.78
N THR A 82 9.67 6.06 12.38
CA THR A 82 8.45 6.64 11.80
C THR A 82 8.16 6.01 10.44
N ILE A 83 9.17 5.82 9.58
CA ILE A 83 9.03 5.16 8.29
C ILE A 83 8.52 3.72 8.46
N GLU A 84 9.05 2.98 9.44
CA GLU A 84 8.57 1.64 9.77
C GLU A 84 7.12 1.63 10.24
N GLN A 85 6.72 2.60 11.06
CA GLN A 85 5.32 2.74 11.50
C GLN A 85 4.39 3.06 10.33
N ILE A 86 4.82 3.91 9.39
CA ILE A 86 4.07 4.19 8.16
C ILE A 86 3.93 2.92 7.31
N ALA A 87 5.01 2.16 7.12
CA ALA A 87 4.96 0.91 6.37
C ALA A 87 4.08 -0.15 7.05
N GLN A 88 4.08 -0.21 8.38
CA GLN A 88 3.17 -1.07 9.14
C GLN A 88 1.71 -0.64 8.99
N LEU A 89 1.44 0.67 8.95
CA LEU A 89 0.10 1.18 8.69
C LEU A 89 -0.34 0.84 7.26
N ALA A 90 0.53 1.04 6.27
CA ALA A 90 0.26 0.65 4.89
C ALA A 90 -0.07 -0.85 4.79
N ALA A 91 0.68 -1.73 5.47
CA ALA A 91 0.39 -3.17 5.52
C ALA A 91 -1.00 -3.49 6.11
N LYS A 92 -1.46 -2.73 7.12
CA LYS A 92 -2.81 -2.88 7.69
C LYS A 92 -3.90 -2.40 6.72
N CYS A 93 -3.67 -1.30 6.03
CA CYS A 93 -4.58 -0.75 5.03
C CYS A 93 -4.77 -1.68 3.83
N LEU A 94 -3.70 -2.36 3.41
CA LEU A 94 -3.65 -3.23 2.22
C LEU A 94 -4.10 -4.68 2.50
N ARG A 95 -4.71 -4.97 3.64
CA ARG A 95 -5.22 -6.32 3.94
C ARG A 95 -6.34 -6.70 2.97
N LEU A 96 -6.31 -7.95 2.50
CA LEU A 96 -7.39 -8.53 1.69
C LEU A 96 -8.67 -8.70 2.49
N GLU A 97 -8.58 -8.99 3.80
CA GLU A 97 -9.76 -9.03 4.65
C GLU A 97 -10.23 -7.60 4.97
N HIS A 98 -11.34 -7.21 4.35
CA HIS A 98 -11.95 -5.87 4.46
C HIS A 98 -12.14 -5.41 5.92
N ASP A 99 -12.69 -6.28 6.77
CA ASP A 99 -12.93 -6.00 8.20
C ASP A 99 -11.65 -5.87 9.03
N LYS A 100 -10.50 -6.27 8.49
CA LYS A 100 -9.20 -6.15 9.17
C LYS A 100 -8.45 -4.87 8.81
N ARG A 101 -8.93 -4.12 7.82
CA ARG A 101 -8.42 -2.79 7.50
C ARG A 101 -8.82 -1.82 8.62
N PRO A 102 -7.98 -0.83 8.97
CA PRO A 102 -8.33 0.16 9.99
C PRO A 102 -9.53 1.01 9.56
N GLU A 103 -10.18 1.68 10.51
CA GLU A 103 -11.13 2.76 10.21
C GLU A 103 -10.35 4.07 10.01
N MET A 104 -10.78 4.87 9.05
CA MET A 104 -10.34 6.25 8.92
C MET A 104 -11.31 7.13 9.69
N GLN A 105 -10.85 7.77 10.76
CA GLN A 105 -11.69 8.70 11.52
C GLN A 105 -11.64 10.08 10.87
N THR A 106 -12.82 10.68 10.70
CA THR A 106 -13.02 12.05 10.21
C THR A 106 -13.20 13.02 11.37
#